data_AF-A0A6V7WBI1-F1
#
_entry.id   AF-A0A6V7WBI1-F1
#
_cell.length_a   1.000
_cell.length_b   1.000
_cell.length_c   1.000
_cell.angle_alpha   90.00
_cell.angle_beta   90.00
_cell.angle_gamma   90.00
#
_symmetry.space_group_name_H-M   'P 1'
#
loop_
_entity.id
_entity.type
_entity.pdbx_description
1 polymer ?
#
loop_
_entity_poly.entity_id
_entity_poly.type
_entity_poly.pdbx_seq_one_letter_code
_entity_poly.pdbx_strand_id
1 'polypeptide(L)'
;MHTRIKIIKFNKNGINFDISFIIIDEIQSETLKNTFPLNRLNNQEFEEIIEHKRQKSKKLYKPEDLSGIESEIYSLASFNSNNIMLKFIEMTGNVNKFEIFARTIKKWAKNHFIYDGQFGFLNGATLNVLVIKVLLLYFDSSLLYLLQNFFQTYMEWFDNLFTLIKYRLLNINSRDWQNIVSLDELTNKPLSWSSEEELNKRKGLYLGKKFGVSEKEMKRLENHANLIMVVLTPGYPKQNCSFNVNYSTRQIIKKELEIAYSFRSSQNNLGNNMLINAKNTYEEMSLINNWMNWLNGVNFLDKYKHYLLILCISTHYNLKENVNYCRYVESRIRLELVFSIEDDNLIKYAHAFSKENWLPNKIKQKFGGHITQHWWIGIETYEQIIQIEIYNSIEGNILKNFVDRIQTNTPIALRKSGGWLEMFYYNKENDKNIFKNY
;
A
#
# COMPACT_ATOMS: atom_id res chain seq x y z
N MET A 1 5.15 11.44 10.98
CA MET A 1 5.47 10.08 10.49
C MET A 1 6.80 10.17 9.77
N HIS A 2 7.83 9.44 10.20
CA HIS A 2 9.15 9.52 9.55
C HIS A 2 9.04 8.91 8.15
N THR A 3 9.00 9.75 7.12
CA THR A 3 9.19 9.29 5.76
C THR A 3 10.60 8.72 5.67
N ARG A 4 10.76 7.51 5.09
CA ARG A 4 12.09 6.89 4.90
C ARG A 4 13.04 7.81 4.11
N ILE A 5 12.46 8.65 3.26
CA ILE A 5 13.16 9.67 2.50
C ILE A 5 12.74 11.04 3.03
N LYS A 6 13.71 11.90 3.34
CA LYS A 6 13.53 13.31 3.67
C LYS A 6 13.17 14.05 2.38
N ILE A 7 11.98 14.66 2.37
CA ILE A 7 11.42 15.34 1.21
C ILE A 7 11.00 16.74 1.62
N ILE A 8 11.35 17.73 0.80
CA ILE A 8 10.78 19.07 0.86
C ILE A 8 9.57 19.11 -0.07
N LYS A 9 8.41 19.44 0.49
CA LYS A 9 7.16 19.58 -0.25
C LYS A 9 6.82 21.05 -0.42
N PHE A 10 6.52 21.48 -1.63
CA PHE A 10 6.01 22.82 -1.88
C PHE A 10 5.06 22.85 -3.08
N ASN A 11 4.21 23.87 -3.13
CA ASN A 11 3.34 24.14 -4.26
C ASN A 11 3.85 25.39 -4.98
N LYS A 12 3.99 25.31 -6.30
CA LYS A 12 4.29 26.47 -7.15
C LYS A 12 3.37 26.44 -8.35
N ASN A 13 2.58 27.50 -8.53
CA ASN A 13 1.62 27.65 -9.63
C ASN A 13 0.64 26.47 -9.75
N GLY A 14 0.15 25.93 -8.62
CA GLY A 14 -0.78 24.80 -8.62
C GLY A 14 -0.13 23.42 -8.81
N ILE A 15 1.18 23.37 -9.08
CA ILE A 15 1.94 22.12 -9.19
C ILE A 15 2.58 21.81 -7.84
N ASN A 16 2.33 20.59 -7.34
CA ASN A 16 2.96 20.09 -6.12
C ASN A 16 4.29 19.41 -6.46
N PHE A 17 5.35 19.84 -5.80
CA PHE A 17 6.69 19.28 -5.93
C PHE A 17 7.08 18.57 -4.63
N ASP A 18 7.64 17.37 -4.78
CA ASP A 18 8.29 16.60 -3.75
C ASP A 18 9.77 16.47 -4.15
N ILE A 19 10.68 17.16 -3.44
CA ILE A 19 12.12 17.15 -3.75
C ILE A 19 12.90 16.48 -2.62
N SER A 20 13.70 15.48 -2.97
CA SER A 20 14.73 14.89 -2.11
C SER A 20 16.11 15.42 -2.50
N PHE A 21 16.98 15.66 -1.51
CA PHE A 21 18.35 16.09 -1.73
C PHE A 21 19.33 15.01 -1.26
N ILE A 22 20.45 14.89 -1.96
CA ILE A 22 21.55 14.00 -1.63
C ILE A 22 22.83 14.83 -1.70
N ILE A 23 23.69 14.68 -0.69
CA ILE A 23 25.03 15.27 -0.72
C ILE A 23 25.97 14.19 -1.22
N ILE A 24 26.61 14.39 -2.37
CA ILE A 24 27.63 13.46 -2.87
C ILE A 24 28.98 14.00 -2.41
N ASP A 25 29.61 13.31 -1.46
CA ASP A 25 30.99 13.63 -1.05
C ASP A 25 31.92 13.40 -2.26
N GLU A 26 32.99 14.19 -2.42
CA GLU A 26 33.98 13.95 -3.46
C GLU A 26 34.58 12.54 -3.31
N ILE A 27 34.18 11.64 -4.20
CA ILE A 27 34.77 10.32 -4.28
C ILE A 27 36.10 10.49 -5.02
N GLN A 28 37.19 10.02 -4.42
CA GLN A 28 38.55 10.17 -4.96
C GLN A 28 38.77 9.46 -6.32
N SER A 29 37.76 8.79 -6.88
CA SER A 29 37.87 8.21 -8.22
C SER A 29 37.90 9.32 -9.27
N GLU A 30 38.92 9.33 -10.13
CA GLU A 30 39.02 10.25 -11.27
C GLU A 30 37.83 10.16 -12.23
N THR A 31 37.13 9.02 -12.28
CA THR A 31 35.91 8.78 -13.07
C THR A 31 34.73 9.65 -12.64
N LEU A 32 34.46 9.78 -11.33
CA LEU A 32 33.33 10.56 -10.81
C LEU A 32 33.49 12.08 -10.93
N LYS A 33 34.73 12.57 -11.05
CA LYS A 33 35.00 14.01 -11.27
C LYS A 33 34.48 14.51 -12.62
N ASN A 34 34.33 13.63 -13.61
CA ASN A 34 33.94 13.97 -14.98
C ASN A 34 32.48 13.61 -15.34
N THR A 35 31.76 12.89 -14.48
CA THR A 35 30.41 12.38 -14.77
C THR A 35 29.27 13.20 -14.17
N PHE A 36 29.51 14.43 -13.72
CA PHE A 36 28.41 15.37 -13.43
C PHE A 36 27.73 15.80 -14.75
N PRO A 37 26.40 15.64 -14.90
CA PRO A 37 25.39 15.40 -13.86
C PRO A 37 25.04 13.91 -13.60
N LEU A 38 24.38 13.62 -12.46
CA LEU A 38 23.86 12.30 -12.01
C LEU A 38 23.25 11.40 -13.11
N ASN A 39 22.69 11.97 -14.18
CA ASN A 39 22.13 11.26 -15.32
C ASN A 39 23.18 10.56 -16.22
N ARG A 40 24.46 10.85 -16.03
CA ARG A 40 25.58 10.21 -16.75
C ARG A 40 26.18 9.01 -16.01
N LEU A 41 25.79 8.78 -14.77
CA LEU A 41 26.31 7.68 -13.97
C LEU A 41 25.76 6.33 -14.45
N ASN A 42 26.63 5.34 -14.51
CA ASN A 42 26.28 3.94 -14.74
C ASN A 42 25.89 3.25 -13.42
N ASN A 43 25.38 2.01 -13.51
CA ASN A 43 24.89 1.28 -12.33
C ASN A 43 26.00 0.98 -11.30
N GLN A 44 27.24 0.75 -11.73
CA GLN A 44 28.37 0.50 -10.82
C GLN A 44 28.75 1.76 -10.05
N GLU A 45 28.79 2.91 -10.73
CA GLU A 45 29.07 4.20 -10.08
C GLU A 45 28.00 4.55 -9.02
N PHE A 46 26.72 4.26 -9.28
CA PHE A 46 25.67 4.40 -8.26
C PHE A 46 25.90 3.50 -7.05
N GLU A 47 26.29 2.24 -7.28
CA GLU A 47 26.57 1.28 -6.20
C GLU A 47 27.77 1.73 -5.35
N GLU A 48 28.84 2.24 -5.97
CA GLU A 48 30.02 2.76 -5.29
C GLU A 48 29.68 3.95 -4.37
N ILE A 49 28.90 4.92 -4.86
CA ILE A 49 28.45 6.06 -4.05
C ILE A 49 27.66 5.58 -2.83
N ILE A 50 26.77 4.60 -3.03
CA ILE A 50 25.93 4.07 -1.96
C ILE A 50 26.76 3.28 -0.92
N GLU A 51 27.70 2.47 -1.37
CA GLU A 51 28.59 1.73 -0.46
C GLU A 51 29.49 2.66 0.34
N HIS A 52 30.03 3.72 -0.28
CA HIS A 52 30.77 4.75 0.44
C HIS A 52 29.92 5.37 1.57
N LYS A 53 28.66 5.72 1.27
CA LYS A 53 27.72 6.24 2.27
C LYS A 53 27.42 5.24 3.39
N ARG A 54 27.23 3.95 3.06
CA ARG A 54 27.01 2.89 4.06
C ARG A 54 28.22 2.68 4.97
N GLN A 55 29.43 2.77 4.43
CA GLN A 55 30.64 2.70 5.25
C GLN A 55 30.75 3.91 6.19
N LYS A 56 30.40 5.11 5.71
CA LYS A 56 30.34 6.32 6.54
C LYS A 56 29.31 6.20 7.67
N SER A 57 28.12 5.63 7.40
CA SER A 57 27.09 5.45 8.43
C SER A 57 27.55 4.53 9.56
N LYS A 58 28.38 3.51 9.29
CA LYS A 58 28.94 2.63 10.33
C LYS A 58 29.83 3.35 11.33
N LYS A 59 30.37 4.53 10.99
CA LYS A 59 31.26 5.33 11.86
C LYS A 59 30.50 6.36 12.72
N LEU A 60 29.18 6.49 12.55
CA LEU A 60 28.36 7.49 13.23
C LEU A 60 27.66 6.91 14.47
N TYR A 61 27.60 7.72 15.52
CA TYR A 61 26.99 7.34 16.80
C TYR A 61 25.62 7.99 17.06
N LYS A 62 25.27 9.07 16.34
CA LYS A 62 24.00 9.80 16.56
C LYS A 62 22.87 9.25 15.67
N PRO A 63 21.71 8.88 16.24
CA PRO A 63 20.57 8.37 15.47
C PRO A 63 20.05 9.30 14.37
N GLU A 64 20.09 10.61 14.58
CA GLU A 64 19.60 11.60 13.60
C GLU A 64 20.47 11.62 12.34
N ASP A 65 21.78 11.48 12.51
CA ASP A 65 22.76 11.45 11.42
C ASP A 65 22.63 10.14 10.62
N LEU A 66 22.40 9.02 11.32
CA LEU A 66 22.11 7.72 10.69
C LEU A 66 20.84 7.78 9.84
N SER A 67 19.75 8.37 10.35
CA SER A 67 18.51 8.55 9.61
C SER A 67 18.68 9.48 8.39
N GLY A 68 19.56 10.49 8.50
CA GLY A 68 19.94 11.33 7.36
C GLY A 68 20.59 10.54 6.23
N ILE A 69 21.63 9.78 6.54
CA ILE A 69 22.34 8.98 5.52
C ILE A 69 21.45 7.90 4.93
N GLU A 70 20.62 7.22 5.74
CA GLU A 70 19.70 6.19 5.24
C GLU A 70 18.70 6.78 4.23
N SER A 71 18.17 7.97 4.50
CA SER A 71 17.30 8.71 3.59
C SER A 71 17.99 9.03 2.25
N GLU A 72 19.25 9.45 2.28
CA GLU A 72 20.02 9.74 1.07
C GLU A 72 20.29 8.47 0.25
N ILE A 73 20.65 7.36 0.90
CA ILE A 73 20.82 6.05 0.25
C ILE A 73 19.53 5.63 -0.44
N TYR A 74 18.38 5.74 0.24
CA TYR A 74 17.09 5.39 -0.36
C TYR A 74 16.70 6.31 -1.52
N SER A 75 17.09 7.59 -1.46
CA SER A 75 16.87 8.53 -2.56
C SER A 75 17.69 8.15 -3.80
N LEU A 76 18.98 7.83 -3.63
CA LEU A 76 19.85 7.35 -4.72
C LEU A 76 19.34 6.03 -5.32
N ALA A 77 18.98 5.07 -4.47
CA ALA A 77 18.44 3.78 -4.89
C ALA A 77 17.14 3.94 -5.69
N SER A 78 16.27 4.86 -5.28
CA SER A 78 15.01 5.15 -5.98
C SER A 78 15.26 5.81 -7.34
N PHE A 79 16.20 6.77 -7.41
CA PHE A 79 16.60 7.40 -8.67
C PHE A 79 17.15 6.37 -9.65
N ASN A 80 18.11 5.55 -9.22
CA ASN A 80 18.70 4.51 -10.06
C ASN A 80 17.67 3.44 -10.47
N SER A 81 16.76 3.07 -9.55
CA SER A 81 15.66 2.15 -9.88
C SER A 81 14.81 2.66 -11.05
N ASN A 82 14.49 3.95 -11.08
CA ASN A 82 13.75 4.55 -12.18
C ASN A 82 14.54 4.51 -13.49
N ASN A 83 15.85 4.79 -13.46
CA ASN A 83 16.71 4.70 -14.66
C ASN A 83 16.76 3.27 -15.21
N ILE A 84 16.88 2.26 -14.35
CA ILE A 84 16.88 0.85 -14.77
C ILE A 84 15.53 0.47 -15.38
N MET A 85 14.42 0.84 -14.73
CA MET A 85 13.08 0.59 -15.25
C MET A 85 12.84 1.27 -16.61
N LEU A 86 13.30 2.51 -16.80
CA LEU A 86 13.22 3.23 -18.07
C LEU A 86 13.99 2.49 -19.17
N LYS A 87 15.21 2.01 -18.90
CA LYS A 87 15.97 1.19 -19.86
C LYS A 87 15.21 -0.06 -20.27
N PHE A 88 14.59 -0.78 -19.33
CA PHE A 88 13.76 -1.95 -19.66
C PHE A 88 12.56 -1.58 -20.54
N ILE A 89 11.91 -0.45 -20.28
CA ILE A 89 10.80 0.04 -21.10
C ILE A 89 11.29 0.39 -22.52
N GLU A 90 12.41 1.10 -22.64
CA GLU A 90 13.02 1.45 -23.92
C GLU A 90 13.43 0.21 -24.74
N MET A 91 13.97 -0.82 -24.09
CA MET A 91 14.32 -2.10 -24.71
C MET A 91 13.11 -2.82 -25.34
N THR A 92 11.89 -2.56 -24.87
CA THR A 92 10.68 -3.16 -25.47
C THR A 92 10.28 -2.53 -26.81
N GLY A 93 10.95 -1.43 -27.22
CA GLY A 93 10.69 -0.75 -28.48
C GLY A 93 9.36 0.00 -28.56
N ASN A 94 8.55 0.01 -27.48
CA ASN A 94 7.23 0.65 -27.50
C ASN A 94 6.86 1.27 -26.13
N VAL A 95 7.43 2.44 -25.85
CA VAL A 95 7.16 3.22 -24.63
C VAL A 95 5.68 3.56 -24.49
N ASN A 96 4.99 3.89 -25.60
CA ASN A 96 3.56 4.19 -25.59
C ASN A 96 2.71 3.00 -25.11
N LYS A 97 3.06 1.77 -25.50
CA LYS A 97 2.40 0.55 -25.02
C LYS A 97 2.52 0.42 -23.50
N PHE A 98 3.72 0.65 -22.95
CA PHE A 98 3.93 0.69 -21.50
C PHE A 98 3.10 1.77 -20.83
N GLU A 99 3.10 3.00 -21.36
CA GLU A 99 2.35 4.11 -20.77
C GLU A 99 0.86 3.83 -20.67
N ILE A 100 0.24 3.34 -21.76
CA ILE A 100 -1.18 3.02 -21.77
C ILE A 100 -1.46 1.87 -20.79
N PHE A 101 -0.62 0.84 -20.77
CA PHE A 101 -0.76 -0.30 -19.86
C PHE A 101 -0.68 0.14 -18.38
N ALA A 102 0.37 0.88 -18.01
CA ALA A 102 0.58 1.37 -16.65
C ALA A 102 -0.52 2.34 -16.20
N ARG A 103 -0.96 3.26 -17.08
CA ARG A 103 -2.06 4.20 -16.80
C ARG A 103 -3.38 3.45 -16.58
N THR A 104 -3.67 2.45 -17.40
CA THR A 104 -4.88 1.63 -17.29
C THR A 104 -4.90 0.87 -15.97
N ILE A 105 -3.84 0.14 -15.63
CA ILE A 105 -3.73 -0.59 -14.36
C ILE A 105 -3.80 0.36 -13.16
N LYS A 106 -3.14 1.52 -13.21
CA LYS A 106 -3.21 2.51 -12.14
C LYS A 106 -4.61 3.09 -11.96
N LYS A 107 -5.32 3.37 -13.06
CA LYS A 107 -6.69 3.89 -13.02
C LYS A 107 -7.65 2.83 -12.46
N TRP A 108 -7.54 1.59 -12.93
CA TRP A 108 -8.24 0.43 -12.38
C TRP A 108 -7.99 0.29 -10.87
N ALA A 109 -6.73 0.21 -10.44
CA ALA A 109 -6.39 0.03 -9.02
C ALA A 109 -6.94 1.15 -8.12
N LYS A 110 -6.96 2.40 -8.61
CA LYS A 110 -7.58 3.54 -7.90
C LYS A 110 -9.09 3.39 -7.78
N ASN A 111 -9.77 3.08 -8.88
CA ASN A 111 -11.21 2.92 -8.92
C ASN A 111 -11.68 1.69 -8.11
N HIS A 112 -10.84 0.68 -7.97
CA HIS A 112 -11.08 -0.51 -7.17
C HIS A 112 -10.61 -0.39 -5.70
N PHE A 113 -10.14 0.80 -5.31
CA PHE A 113 -9.70 1.17 -3.96
C PHE A 113 -8.47 0.42 -3.43
N ILE A 114 -7.66 -0.16 -4.32
CA ILE A 114 -6.42 -0.88 -3.98
C ILE A 114 -5.15 -0.09 -4.37
N TYR A 115 -5.26 1.24 -4.47
CA TYR A 115 -4.14 2.15 -4.71
C TYR A 115 -4.02 3.18 -3.58
N ASP A 116 -3.34 2.78 -2.50
CA ASP A 116 -2.94 3.68 -1.41
C ASP A 116 -1.84 3.04 -0.52
N GLY A 117 -0.58 3.40 -0.78
CA GLY A 117 0.55 2.86 -0.02
C GLY A 117 0.53 3.21 1.47
N GLN A 118 -0.19 4.26 1.89
CA GLN A 118 -0.31 4.63 3.31
C GLN A 118 -1.22 3.66 4.07
N PHE A 119 -2.28 3.16 3.42
CA PHE A 119 -3.19 2.13 3.94
C PHE A 119 -2.72 0.70 3.69
N GLY A 120 -1.54 0.53 3.08
CA GLY A 120 -0.98 -0.81 2.85
C GLY A 120 -1.47 -1.45 1.56
N PHE A 121 -1.93 -0.66 0.59
CA PHE A 121 -2.24 -1.12 -0.75
C PHE A 121 -1.10 -0.84 -1.73
N LEU A 122 -1.34 -1.12 -3.01
CA LEU A 122 -0.37 -0.87 -4.08
C LEU A 122 -0.05 0.63 -4.19
N ASN A 123 1.19 0.93 -4.55
CA ASN A 123 1.64 2.29 -4.85
C ASN A 123 2.27 2.35 -6.24
N GLY A 124 2.71 3.54 -6.65
CA GLY A 124 3.29 3.75 -7.99
C GLY A 124 4.51 2.88 -8.26
N ALA A 125 5.41 2.73 -7.29
CA ALA A 125 6.60 1.88 -7.45
C ALA A 125 6.21 0.41 -7.57
N THR A 126 5.28 -0.08 -6.74
CA THR A 126 4.78 -1.45 -6.82
C THR A 126 4.13 -1.73 -8.16
N LEU A 127 3.21 -0.88 -8.62
CA LEU A 127 2.56 -1.06 -9.93
C LEU A 127 3.56 -1.02 -11.07
N ASN A 128 4.54 -0.13 -11.05
CA ASN A 128 5.54 -0.05 -12.11
C ASN A 128 6.35 -1.35 -12.21
N VAL A 129 6.84 -1.89 -11.09
CA VAL A 129 7.57 -3.18 -11.10
C VAL A 129 6.69 -4.30 -11.63
N LEU A 130 5.44 -4.41 -11.16
CA LEU A 130 4.50 -5.45 -11.60
C LEU A 130 4.17 -5.34 -13.10
N VAL A 131 3.90 -4.12 -13.59
CA VAL A 131 3.60 -3.85 -15.01
C VAL A 131 4.80 -4.15 -15.89
N ILE A 132 5.99 -3.69 -15.51
CA ILE A 132 7.23 -3.94 -16.28
C ILE A 132 7.54 -5.42 -16.31
N LYS A 133 7.34 -6.14 -15.20
CA LYS A 133 7.56 -7.59 -15.15
C LYS A 133 6.71 -8.32 -16.19
N VAL A 134 5.40 -8.02 -16.25
CA VAL A 134 4.50 -8.60 -17.26
C VAL A 134 4.88 -8.15 -18.68
N LEU A 135 5.26 -6.88 -18.84
CA LEU A 135 5.73 -6.37 -20.13
C LEU A 135 6.98 -7.13 -20.63
N LEU A 136 7.95 -7.40 -19.76
CA LEU A 136 9.17 -8.14 -20.13
C LEU A 136 8.87 -9.61 -20.46
N LEU A 137 7.94 -10.25 -19.75
CA LEU A 137 7.53 -11.63 -20.03
C LEU A 137 6.80 -11.77 -21.38
N TYR A 138 6.15 -10.70 -21.86
CA TYR A 138 5.27 -10.72 -23.03
C TYR A 138 5.52 -9.53 -23.95
N PHE A 139 6.78 -9.16 -24.18
CA PHE A 139 7.18 -7.87 -24.79
C PHE A 139 6.53 -7.58 -26.17
N ASP A 140 6.41 -8.60 -27.01
CA ASP A 140 5.80 -8.49 -28.36
C ASP A 140 4.28 -8.57 -28.37
N SER A 141 3.64 -8.76 -27.21
CA SER A 141 2.20 -8.98 -27.14
C SER A 141 1.37 -7.69 -27.30
N SER A 142 0.08 -7.85 -27.62
CA SER A 142 -0.88 -6.75 -27.67
C SER A 142 -1.19 -6.21 -26.26
N LEU A 143 -1.62 -4.95 -26.18
CA LEU A 143 -2.00 -4.32 -24.90
C LEU A 143 -3.06 -5.13 -24.15
N LEU A 144 -4.04 -5.66 -24.87
CA LEU A 144 -5.11 -6.46 -24.28
C LEU A 144 -4.59 -7.78 -23.69
N TYR A 145 -3.63 -8.42 -24.37
CA TYR A 145 -2.97 -9.62 -23.87
C TYR A 145 -2.13 -9.31 -22.62
N LEU A 146 -1.42 -8.18 -22.59
CA LEU A 146 -0.70 -7.71 -21.41
C LEU A 146 -1.64 -7.47 -20.21
N LEU A 147 -2.79 -6.82 -20.44
CA LEU A 147 -3.80 -6.59 -19.40
C LEU A 147 -4.32 -7.92 -18.83
N GLN A 148 -4.74 -8.85 -19.69
CA GLN A 148 -5.22 -10.15 -19.21
C GLN A 148 -4.14 -10.91 -18.43
N ASN A 149 -2.91 -10.96 -18.95
CA ASN A 149 -1.81 -11.66 -18.30
C ASN A 149 -1.38 -10.99 -17.00
N PHE A 150 -1.54 -9.68 -16.85
CA PHE A 150 -1.33 -9.01 -15.58
C PHE A 150 -2.22 -9.59 -14.49
N PHE A 151 -3.53 -9.65 -14.75
CA PHE A 151 -4.48 -10.17 -13.77
C PHE A 151 -4.27 -11.65 -13.53
N GLN A 152 -4.06 -12.44 -14.58
CA GLN A 152 -3.79 -13.87 -14.45
C GLN A 152 -2.52 -14.14 -13.62
N THR A 153 -1.40 -13.53 -14.00
CA THR A 153 -0.09 -13.71 -13.35
C THR A 153 -0.19 -13.39 -11.86
N TYR A 154 -0.79 -12.25 -11.51
CA TYR A 154 -0.83 -11.81 -10.12
C TYR A 154 -1.96 -12.42 -9.30
N MET A 155 -3.04 -12.90 -9.92
CA MET A 155 -4.03 -13.74 -9.24
C MET A 155 -3.40 -15.09 -8.86
N GLU A 156 -2.78 -15.77 -9.83
CA GLU A 156 -2.11 -17.06 -9.63
C GLU A 156 -0.91 -16.94 -8.69
N TRP A 157 -0.21 -15.81 -8.68
CA TRP A 157 0.87 -15.54 -7.72
C TRP A 157 0.41 -15.70 -6.27
N PHE A 158 -0.82 -15.28 -5.95
CA PHE A 158 -1.40 -15.49 -4.62
C PHE A 158 -1.87 -16.93 -4.39
N ASP A 159 -2.23 -17.67 -5.44
CA ASP A 159 -2.72 -19.05 -5.40
C ASP A 159 -1.64 -20.11 -5.49
N ASN A 160 -0.43 -19.82 -5.98
CA ASN A 160 0.73 -20.71 -5.87
C ASN A 160 1.15 -20.95 -4.39
N LEU A 161 0.43 -20.32 -3.45
CA LEU A 161 0.35 -20.68 -2.04
C LEU A 161 -0.46 -21.97 -1.75
N PHE A 162 -1.16 -22.55 -2.73
CA PHE A 162 -1.95 -23.79 -2.58
C PHE A 162 -1.12 -25.06 -2.74
N THR A 163 0.02 -25.04 -3.42
CA THR A 163 1.03 -26.13 -3.35
C THR A 163 1.56 -26.32 -1.92
N LEU A 164 1.39 -25.30 -1.07
CA LEU A 164 1.74 -25.25 0.35
C LEU A 164 0.71 -25.95 1.26
N ILE A 165 -0.54 -26.19 0.82
CA ILE A 165 -1.50 -26.99 1.60
C ILE A 165 -1.11 -28.47 1.59
N LYS A 166 -0.46 -28.95 0.53
CA LYS A 166 0.08 -30.31 0.47
C LYS A 166 1.30 -30.51 1.39
N TYR A 167 2.05 -29.44 1.67
CA TYR A 167 3.16 -29.43 2.63
C TYR A 167 2.71 -29.32 4.11
N ARG A 168 1.50 -28.84 4.39
CA ARG A 168 0.96 -28.70 5.76
C ARG A 168 0.72 -30.00 6.52
N LEU A 169 0.78 -31.17 5.87
CA LEU A 169 0.66 -32.47 6.53
C LEU A 169 1.96 -32.94 7.20
N LEU A 170 3.08 -32.23 7.03
CA LEU A 170 4.36 -32.54 7.66
C LEU A 170 4.77 -31.38 8.57
N ASN A 171 4.55 -31.54 9.88
CA ASN A 171 4.84 -30.57 10.96
C ASN A 171 6.26 -29.98 10.90
N ILE A 172 6.44 -28.90 10.14
CA ILE A 172 7.63 -28.05 10.17
C ILE A 172 7.14 -26.61 10.32
N ASN A 173 7.64 -25.92 11.34
CA ASN A 173 7.45 -24.48 11.55
C ASN A 173 8.15 -23.71 10.42
N SER A 174 7.43 -23.36 9.35
CA SER A 174 7.83 -22.30 8.42
C SER A 174 6.62 -21.74 7.66
N ARG A 175 6.15 -20.54 8.06
CA ARG A 175 5.30 -19.70 7.20
C ARG A 175 6.21 -18.81 6.35
N ASP A 176 7.07 -19.45 5.56
CA ASP A 176 8.08 -18.78 4.75
C ASP A 176 7.68 -18.63 3.27
N TRP A 177 8.13 -17.49 2.75
CA TRP A 177 7.82 -16.85 1.49
C TRP A 177 8.70 -17.39 0.37
N GLN A 178 8.13 -17.68 -0.81
CA GLN A 178 8.91 -18.26 -1.93
C GLN A 178 8.76 -17.57 -3.30
N ASN A 179 7.89 -16.57 -3.46
CA ASN A 179 7.67 -15.92 -4.77
C ASN A 179 7.87 -14.40 -4.68
N ILE A 180 9.12 -13.93 -4.70
CA ILE A 180 9.46 -12.50 -4.79
C ILE A 180 9.23 -12.04 -6.23
N VAL A 181 8.61 -10.87 -6.41
CA VAL A 181 8.60 -10.21 -7.73
C VAL A 181 9.75 -9.22 -7.77
N SER A 182 10.70 -9.45 -8.68
CA SER A 182 11.77 -8.49 -9.00
C SER A 182 12.00 -8.46 -10.51
N LEU A 183 12.89 -7.57 -10.96
CA LEU A 183 13.28 -7.43 -12.37
C LEU A 183 14.72 -7.92 -12.60
N ASP A 184 15.15 -8.89 -11.79
CA ASP A 184 16.56 -9.20 -11.60
C ASP A 184 17.07 -10.33 -12.47
N GLU A 185 16.18 -11.01 -13.19
CA GLU A 185 16.54 -12.12 -14.09
C GLU A 185 17.56 -11.72 -15.15
N LEU A 186 17.76 -10.41 -15.37
CA LEU A 186 18.71 -9.86 -16.32
C LEU A 186 20.03 -9.37 -15.69
N THR A 187 20.16 -9.42 -14.36
CA THR A 187 21.26 -8.73 -13.66
C THR A 187 22.35 -9.65 -13.09
N ASN A 188 22.12 -10.96 -12.98
CA ASN A 188 23.06 -11.98 -12.45
C ASN A 188 23.78 -11.61 -11.12
N LYS A 189 23.30 -10.60 -10.39
CA LYS A 189 23.88 -10.14 -9.12
C LYS A 189 23.14 -10.75 -7.93
N PRO A 190 23.83 -10.99 -6.80
CA PRO A 190 23.18 -11.44 -5.58
C PRO A 190 22.16 -10.40 -5.09
N LEU A 191 21.07 -10.90 -4.51
CA LEU A 191 19.99 -10.07 -4.01
C LEU A 191 20.50 -9.25 -2.81
N SER A 192 20.60 -7.93 -2.95
CA SER A 192 21.04 -7.04 -1.86
C SER A 192 20.00 -6.87 -0.74
N TRP A 193 18.85 -7.51 -0.89
CA TRP A 193 17.74 -7.48 0.05
C TRP A 193 17.68 -8.79 0.82
N SER A 194 17.48 -8.71 2.13
CA SER A 194 17.34 -9.86 3.01
C SER A 194 15.96 -9.85 3.67
N SER A 195 15.28 -11.01 3.61
CA SER A 195 14.01 -11.23 4.29
C SER A 195 14.14 -11.12 5.80
N GLU A 196 15.25 -11.61 6.36
CA GLU A 196 15.54 -11.54 7.79
C GLU A 196 15.73 -10.09 8.25
N GLU A 197 16.53 -9.31 7.51
CA GLU A 197 16.72 -7.89 7.81
C GLU A 197 15.42 -7.11 7.73
N GLU A 198 14.59 -7.36 6.72
CA GLU A 198 13.29 -6.71 6.61
C GLU A 198 12.34 -7.12 7.73
N LEU A 199 12.27 -8.42 8.06
CA LEU A 199 11.45 -8.92 9.15
C LEU A 199 11.86 -8.28 10.47
N ASN A 200 13.16 -8.15 10.74
CA ASN A 200 13.68 -7.47 11.94
C ASN A 200 13.29 -5.99 11.97
N LYS A 201 13.39 -5.28 10.83
CA LYS A 201 12.92 -3.88 10.71
C LYS A 201 11.41 -3.79 10.97
N ARG A 202 10.62 -4.72 10.44
CA ARG A 202 9.16 -4.79 10.67
C ARG A 202 8.84 -5.02 12.14
N LYS A 203 9.45 -6.03 12.75
CA LYS A 203 9.33 -6.32 14.18
C LYS A 203 9.65 -5.08 15.01
N GLY A 204 10.73 -4.36 14.70
CA GLY A 204 11.06 -3.09 15.35
C GLY A 204 9.98 -2.01 15.24
N LEU A 205 9.30 -1.91 14.09
CA LEU A 205 8.20 -0.95 13.91
C LEU A 205 6.93 -1.31 14.69
N TYR A 206 6.59 -2.60 14.78
CA TYR A 206 5.36 -3.07 15.43
C TYR A 206 5.52 -3.29 16.94
N LEU A 207 6.70 -3.76 17.38
CA LEU A 207 7.01 -4.13 18.75
C LEU A 207 7.77 -3.03 19.54
N GLY A 208 8.24 -1.98 18.85
CA GLY A 208 9.10 -0.96 19.45
C GLY A 208 8.51 -0.24 20.67
N LYS A 209 9.27 -0.24 21.78
CA LYS A 209 9.05 0.47 23.06
C LYS A 209 7.70 0.23 23.74
N LYS A 210 7.19 -1.00 23.73
CA LYS A 210 6.02 -1.33 24.55
C LYS A 210 6.43 -2.16 25.79
N PHE A 211 6.67 -1.49 26.91
CA PHE A 211 6.81 -2.16 28.20
C PHE A 211 5.43 -2.60 28.71
N GLY A 212 5.31 -3.80 29.29
CA GLY A 212 4.06 -4.29 29.88
C GLY A 212 3.02 -4.82 28.88
N VAL A 213 3.42 -5.23 27.67
CA VAL A 213 2.52 -5.84 26.69
C VAL A 213 2.24 -7.29 27.05
N SER A 214 0.97 -7.70 26.97
CA SER A 214 0.58 -9.10 27.19
C SER A 214 1.18 -10.01 26.11
N GLU A 215 1.44 -11.27 26.46
CA GLU A 215 1.96 -12.27 25.51
C GLU A 215 1.08 -12.42 24.26
N LYS A 216 -0.24 -12.34 24.44
CA LYS A 216 -1.24 -12.35 23.35
C LYS A 216 -1.03 -11.19 22.38
N GLU A 217 -0.87 -9.97 22.89
CA GLU A 217 -0.64 -8.77 22.06
C GLU A 217 0.75 -8.80 21.39
N MET A 218 1.76 -9.36 22.04
CA MET A 218 3.09 -9.53 21.46
C MET A 218 3.07 -10.49 20.26
N LYS A 219 2.45 -11.67 20.43
CA LYS A 219 2.27 -12.66 19.35
C LYS A 219 1.47 -12.10 18.18
N ARG A 220 0.45 -11.28 18.47
CA ARG A 220 -0.31 -10.55 17.44
C ARG A 220 0.58 -9.62 16.61
N LEU A 221 1.34 -8.75 17.28
CA LEU A 221 2.24 -7.80 16.61
C LEU A 221 3.35 -8.51 15.80
N GLU A 222 3.87 -9.63 16.29
CA GLU A 222 4.79 -10.48 15.54
C GLU A 222 4.13 -11.03 14.26
N ASN A 223 2.88 -11.48 14.33
CA ASN A 223 2.16 -11.94 13.15
C ASN A 223 1.99 -10.83 12.09
N HIS A 224 1.77 -9.58 12.50
CA HIS A 224 1.70 -8.43 11.57
C HIS A 224 3.07 -8.05 10.99
N ALA A 225 4.16 -8.38 11.68
CA ALA A 225 5.52 -8.22 11.16
C ALA A 225 5.84 -9.16 9.99
N ASN A 226 5.00 -10.15 9.69
CA ASN A 226 5.26 -11.10 8.61
C ASN A 226 5.33 -10.46 7.21
N LEU A 227 6.18 -11.08 6.40
CA LEU A 227 6.33 -11.11 4.94
C LEU A 227 5.25 -10.81 3.87
N ILE A 228 4.10 -10.19 4.11
CA ILE A 228 2.86 -10.47 3.32
C ILE A 228 2.94 -10.40 1.76
N MET A 229 3.70 -9.46 1.18
CA MET A 229 3.83 -9.27 -0.26
C MET A 229 5.17 -8.60 -0.53
N VAL A 230 6.02 -9.21 -1.36
CA VAL A 230 7.38 -8.71 -1.65
C VAL A 230 7.54 -8.41 -3.13
N VAL A 231 7.61 -7.11 -3.44
CA VAL A 231 7.90 -6.56 -4.76
C VAL A 231 9.14 -5.69 -4.64
N LEU A 232 10.24 -6.08 -5.28
CA LEU A 232 11.52 -5.41 -5.13
C LEU A 232 11.77 -4.41 -6.25
N THR A 233 12.20 -3.20 -5.88
CA THR A 233 12.75 -2.24 -6.84
C THR A 233 14.12 -2.71 -7.35
N PRO A 234 14.45 -2.49 -8.64
CA PRO A 234 15.67 -3.05 -9.22
C PRO A 234 16.96 -2.36 -8.75
N GLY A 235 16.92 -1.07 -8.41
CA GLY A 235 18.09 -0.29 -8.03
C GLY A 235 18.65 -0.69 -6.67
N TYR A 236 19.98 -0.66 -6.56
CA TYR A 236 20.70 -1.00 -5.35
C TYR A 236 20.63 0.12 -4.29
N PRO A 237 20.52 -0.22 -2.98
CA PRO A 237 20.04 -1.50 -2.49
C PRO A 237 18.56 -1.66 -2.82
N LYS A 238 18.20 -2.89 -3.19
CA LYS A 238 16.82 -3.30 -3.46
C LYS A 238 15.93 -3.04 -2.25
N GLN A 239 14.73 -2.57 -2.51
CA GLN A 239 13.74 -2.27 -1.48
C GLN A 239 12.41 -2.94 -1.80
N ASN A 240 11.77 -3.51 -0.79
CA ASN A 240 10.38 -3.95 -0.90
C ASN A 240 9.46 -2.73 -1.00
N CYS A 241 8.96 -2.45 -2.19
CA CYS A 241 8.03 -1.35 -2.42
C CYS A 241 6.59 -1.68 -2.00
N SER A 242 6.28 -2.94 -1.68
CA SER A 242 5.01 -3.38 -1.05
C SER A 242 5.13 -3.58 0.46
N PHE A 243 6.12 -2.95 1.11
CA PHE A 243 6.38 -3.07 2.56
C PHE A 243 5.14 -2.83 3.43
N ASN A 244 4.22 -1.94 3.07
CA ASN A 244 3.06 -1.65 3.92
C ASN A 244 1.91 -2.65 3.77
N VAL A 245 1.98 -3.58 2.81
CA VAL A 245 0.95 -4.60 2.61
C VAL A 245 0.84 -5.49 3.84
N ASN A 246 -0.40 -5.69 4.29
CA ASN A 246 -0.75 -6.51 5.44
C ASN A 246 -1.72 -7.62 5.01
N TYR A 247 -2.19 -8.41 5.99
CA TYR A 247 -3.09 -9.52 5.72
C TYR A 247 -4.37 -9.05 5.01
N SER A 248 -5.14 -8.10 5.57
CA SER A 248 -6.36 -7.61 4.93
C SER A 248 -6.12 -7.08 3.52
N THR A 249 -5.13 -6.21 3.35
CA THR A 249 -4.91 -5.57 2.05
C THR A 249 -4.46 -6.57 1.00
N ARG A 250 -3.69 -7.61 1.35
CA ARG A 250 -3.40 -8.74 0.45
C ARG A 250 -4.67 -9.47 0.02
N GLN A 251 -5.56 -9.79 0.96
CA GLN A 251 -6.81 -10.50 0.64
C GLN A 251 -7.68 -9.67 -0.32
N ILE A 252 -7.75 -8.35 -0.09
CA ILE A 252 -8.48 -7.42 -0.95
C ILE A 252 -7.82 -7.28 -2.32
N ILE A 253 -6.49 -7.11 -2.40
CA ILE A 253 -5.75 -7.05 -3.67
C ILE A 253 -6.01 -8.32 -4.48
N LYS A 254 -5.91 -9.50 -3.84
CA LYS A 254 -6.19 -10.79 -4.49
C LYS A 254 -7.63 -10.83 -5.03
N LYS A 255 -8.62 -10.51 -4.19
CA LYS A 255 -10.04 -10.49 -4.56
C LYS A 255 -10.29 -9.57 -5.76
N GLU A 256 -9.71 -8.37 -5.79
CA GLU A 256 -9.89 -7.44 -6.91
C GLU A 256 -9.20 -7.94 -8.19
N LEU A 257 -8.02 -8.58 -8.10
CA LEU A 257 -7.38 -9.24 -9.24
C LEU A 257 -8.23 -10.40 -9.79
N GLU A 258 -8.80 -11.23 -8.90
CA GLU A 258 -9.73 -12.30 -9.27
C GLU A 258 -10.98 -11.75 -9.97
N ILE A 259 -11.59 -10.70 -9.42
CA ILE A 259 -12.75 -10.01 -10.02
C ILE A 259 -12.40 -9.44 -11.39
N ALA A 260 -11.24 -8.79 -11.52
CA ALA A 260 -10.81 -8.19 -12.78
C ALA A 260 -10.50 -9.25 -13.85
N TYR A 261 -9.88 -10.37 -13.46
CA TYR A 261 -9.63 -11.50 -14.36
C TYR A 261 -10.94 -12.18 -14.81
N SER A 262 -11.86 -12.39 -13.87
CA SER A 262 -13.13 -13.08 -14.08
C SER A 262 -14.29 -12.19 -14.52
N PHE A 263 -14.04 -10.89 -14.79
CA PHE A 263 -15.08 -9.89 -15.03
C PHE A 263 -16.09 -10.34 -16.09
N ARG A 264 -17.33 -10.56 -15.63
CA ARG A 264 -18.46 -11.01 -16.45
C ARG A 264 -19.22 -9.80 -16.97
N SER A 265 -19.36 -9.67 -18.29
CA SER A 265 -20.41 -8.80 -18.84
C SER A 265 -21.78 -9.41 -18.51
N SER A 266 -22.75 -8.57 -18.19
CA SER A 266 -24.02 -8.94 -17.54
C SER A 266 -25.01 -9.73 -18.42
N GLN A 267 -24.58 -10.42 -19.48
CA GLN A 267 -25.50 -11.04 -20.43
C GLN A 267 -25.25 -12.49 -20.86
N ASN A 268 -24.18 -13.20 -20.49
CA ASN A 268 -24.10 -14.65 -20.81
C ASN A 268 -23.21 -15.47 -19.86
N ASN A 269 -23.72 -16.63 -19.44
CA ASN A 269 -23.14 -17.60 -18.51
C ASN A 269 -21.98 -18.46 -19.11
N LEU A 270 -21.13 -17.87 -19.95
CA LEU A 270 -19.90 -18.50 -20.43
C LEU A 270 -18.72 -17.67 -19.95
N GLY A 271 -17.83 -18.28 -19.16
CA GLY A 271 -16.69 -17.61 -18.53
C GLY A 271 -15.78 -16.97 -19.58
N ASN A 272 -15.87 -15.65 -19.74
CA ASN A 272 -15.20 -14.91 -20.79
C ASN A 272 -14.44 -13.74 -20.18
N ASN A 273 -13.10 -13.87 -20.15
CA ASN A 273 -12.15 -12.82 -19.76
C ASN A 273 -12.24 -11.58 -20.69
N MET A 274 -11.49 -10.53 -20.37
CA MET A 274 -11.39 -9.29 -21.16
C MET A 274 -11.23 -9.52 -22.68
N LEU A 275 -10.39 -10.47 -23.08
CA LEU A 275 -10.15 -10.77 -24.51
C LEU A 275 -11.38 -11.34 -25.18
N ILE A 276 -12.09 -12.25 -24.53
CA ILE A 276 -13.26 -12.90 -25.12
C ILE A 276 -14.42 -11.91 -25.21
N ASN A 277 -14.60 -11.05 -24.20
CA ASN A 277 -15.60 -9.96 -24.25
C ASN A 277 -15.28 -8.97 -25.39
N ALA A 278 -14.02 -8.58 -25.56
CA ALA A 278 -13.62 -7.69 -26.65
C ALA A 278 -13.81 -8.31 -28.05
N LYS A 279 -13.58 -9.62 -28.20
CA LYS A 279 -13.74 -10.34 -29.48
C LYS A 279 -15.22 -10.57 -29.86
N ASN A 280 -16.09 -10.76 -28.89
CA ASN A 280 -17.48 -11.19 -29.11
C ASN A 280 -18.51 -10.06 -29.03
N THR A 281 -18.09 -8.81 -28.76
CA THR A 281 -18.99 -7.66 -28.73
C THR A 281 -19.01 -7.00 -30.10
N TYR A 282 -20.14 -7.08 -30.82
CA TYR A 282 -20.32 -6.48 -32.15
C TYR A 282 -20.82 -5.04 -32.11
N GLU A 283 -21.37 -4.59 -30.96
CA GLU A 283 -21.88 -3.23 -30.76
C GLU A 283 -20.89 -2.35 -29.99
N GLU A 284 -20.44 -1.25 -30.62
CA GLU A 284 -19.43 -0.35 -30.08
C GLU A 284 -19.81 0.25 -28.72
N MET A 285 -21.06 0.66 -28.54
CA MET A 285 -21.56 1.23 -27.27
C MET A 285 -21.54 0.21 -26.13
N SER A 286 -21.86 -1.07 -26.42
CA SER A 286 -21.79 -2.14 -25.43
C SER A 286 -20.34 -2.41 -25.01
N LEU A 287 -19.39 -2.33 -25.94
CA LEU A 287 -17.98 -2.53 -25.65
C LEU A 287 -17.46 -1.43 -24.71
N ILE A 288 -17.75 -0.16 -25.01
CA ILE A 288 -17.36 0.99 -24.18
C ILE A 288 -17.93 0.85 -22.77
N ASN A 289 -19.21 0.52 -22.63
CA ASN A 289 -19.85 0.35 -21.33
C ASN A 289 -19.22 -0.79 -20.53
N ASN A 290 -18.90 -1.92 -21.17
CA ASN A 290 -18.22 -3.04 -20.51
C ASN A 290 -16.83 -2.65 -19.98
N TRP A 291 -16.04 -1.92 -20.77
CA TRP A 291 -14.74 -1.41 -20.33
C TRP A 291 -14.85 -0.39 -19.21
N MET A 292 -15.85 0.50 -19.26
CA MET A 292 -16.10 1.48 -18.21
C MET A 292 -16.52 0.81 -16.91
N ASN A 293 -17.38 -0.20 -16.97
CA ASN A 293 -17.77 -0.97 -15.79
C ASN A 293 -16.59 -1.72 -15.19
N TRP A 294 -15.78 -2.37 -16.03
CA TRP A 294 -14.55 -3.05 -15.59
C TRP A 294 -13.55 -2.08 -14.97
N LEU A 295 -13.36 -0.90 -15.57
CA LEU A 295 -12.36 0.08 -15.11
C LEU A 295 -12.81 0.80 -13.83
N ASN A 296 -14.11 1.09 -13.69
CA ASN A 296 -14.64 1.88 -12.59
C ASN A 296 -15.07 1.05 -11.38
N GLY A 297 -15.41 -0.23 -11.57
CA GLY A 297 -15.90 -1.07 -10.48
C GLY A 297 -17.20 -0.54 -9.87
N VAL A 298 -17.37 -0.77 -8.56
CA VAL A 298 -18.52 -0.33 -7.76
C VAL A 298 -18.09 0.73 -6.73
N ASN A 299 -19.03 1.54 -6.23
CA ASN A 299 -18.69 2.52 -5.19
C ASN A 299 -18.23 1.84 -3.90
N PHE A 300 -17.36 2.51 -3.14
CA PHE A 300 -16.81 1.96 -1.91
C PHE A 300 -17.89 1.63 -0.88
N LEU A 301 -18.89 2.50 -0.73
CA LEU A 301 -20.03 2.35 0.18
C LEU A 301 -21.07 1.31 -0.27
N ASP A 302 -20.84 0.70 -1.44
CA ASP A 302 -21.63 -0.42 -1.97
C ASP A 302 -20.86 -1.75 -1.90
N LYS A 303 -19.55 -1.73 -1.56
CA LYS A 303 -18.70 -2.94 -1.51
C LYS A 303 -18.96 -3.85 -0.31
N TYR A 304 -19.49 -3.31 0.79
CA TYR A 304 -19.60 -3.99 2.08
C TYR A 304 -20.98 -3.76 2.69
N LYS A 305 -21.36 -4.65 3.60
CA LYS A 305 -22.57 -4.45 4.43
C LYS A 305 -22.27 -3.60 5.67
N HIS A 306 -21.04 -3.66 6.15
CA HIS A 306 -20.61 -3.11 7.43
C HIS A 306 -19.47 -2.13 7.25
N TYR A 307 -19.57 -0.99 7.93
CA TYR A 307 -18.58 0.07 7.86
C TYR A 307 -18.31 0.69 9.23
N LEU A 308 -17.07 1.12 9.43
CA LEU A 308 -16.71 2.10 10.45
C LEU A 308 -16.39 3.43 9.78
N LEU A 309 -16.96 4.51 10.29
CA LEU A 309 -16.65 5.88 9.93
C LEU A 309 -15.83 6.51 11.05
N ILE A 310 -14.66 7.06 10.72
CA ILE A 310 -13.78 7.73 11.66
C ILE A 310 -13.69 9.19 11.24
N LEU A 311 -13.99 10.11 12.16
CA LEU A 311 -13.88 11.54 11.94
C LEU A 311 -12.67 12.08 12.70
N CYS A 312 -11.79 12.80 12.01
CA CYS A 312 -10.78 13.66 12.60
C CYS A 312 -11.37 15.05 12.74
N ILE A 313 -11.58 15.49 13.98
CA ILE A 313 -12.25 16.75 14.29
C ILE A 313 -11.26 17.68 14.98
N SER A 314 -11.34 18.99 14.70
CA SER A 314 -10.59 20.00 15.45
C SER A 314 -11.44 21.25 15.70
N THR A 315 -11.27 21.83 16.89
CA THR A 315 -11.88 23.09 17.31
C THR A 315 -11.00 24.31 17.01
N HIS A 316 -9.74 24.11 16.63
CA HIS A 316 -8.78 25.20 16.43
C HIS A 316 -8.58 25.54 14.96
N TYR A 317 -8.43 26.84 14.66
CA TYR A 317 -8.22 27.36 13.31
C TYR A 317 -6.80 27.10 12.73
N ASN A 318 -5.90 26.42 13.46
CA ASN A 318 -4.56 26.13 12.96
C ASN A 318 -4.56 24.93 11.99
N LEU A 319 -4.86 25.22 10.72
CA LEU A 319 -4.99 24.22 9.65
C LEU A 319 -3.77 23.30 9.51
N LYS A 320 -2.53 23.81 9.68
CA LYS A 320 -1.31 22.99 9.51
C LYS A 320 -1.14 21.94 10.61
N GLU A 321 -1.38 22.30 11.86
CA GLU A 321 -1.27 21.37 12.99
C GLU A 321 -2.37 20.31 12.95
N ASN A 322 -3.59 20.71 12.60
CA ASN A 322 -4.72 19.79 12.44
C ASN A 322 -4.46 18.75 11.34
N VAL A 323 -3.97 19.20 10.18
CA VAL A 323 -3.58 18.28 9.09
C VAL A 323 -2.50 17.31 9.54
N ASN A 324 -1.51 17.75 10.31
CA ASN A 324 -0.46 16.86 10.83
C ASN A 324 -0.99 15.84 11.85
N TYR A 325 -1.96 16.24 12.69
CA TYR A 325 -2.67 15.32 13.59
C TYR A 325 -3.48 14.27 12.81
N CYS A 326 -4.30 14.67 11.84
CA CYS A 326 -5.06 13.72 11.02
C CYS A 326 -4.15 12.77 10.23
N ARG A 327 -2.99 13.25 9.74
CA ARG A 327 -1.98 12.38 9.12
C ARG A 327 -1.35 11.38 10.11
N TYR A 328 -1.21 11.75 11.38
CA TYR A 328 -0.78 10.81 12.42
C TYR A 328 -1.87 9.75 12.67
N VAL A 329 -3.13 10.15 12.73
CA VAL A 329 -4.28 9.23 12.89
C VAL A 329 -4.40 8.25 11.72
N GLU A 330 -4.33 8.75 10.48
CA GLU A 330 -4.33 7.91 9.25
C GLU A 330 -3.31 6.78 9.32
N SER A 331 -2.13 7.13 9.82
CA SER A 331 -1.00 6.26 10.08
C SER A 331 -1.32 5.11 11.05
N ARG A 332 -2.10 5.42 12.08
CA ARG A 332 -2.47 4.51 13.18
C ARG A 332 -3.69 3.67 12.84
N ILE A 333 -4.58 4.14 11.96
CA ILE A 333 -5.67 3.33 11.42
C ILE A 333 -5.12 2.04 10.83
N ARG A 334 -4.08 2.12 9.99
CA ARG A 334 -3.44 0.91 9.43
C ARG A 334 -2.69 0.11 10.48
N LEU A 335 -1.86 0.78 11.30
CA LEU A 335 -0.89 0.10 12.17
C LEU A 335 -1.48 -0.43 13.49
N GLU A 336 -2.68 0.00 13.85
CA GLU A 336 -3.30 -0.37 15.12
C GLU A 336 -4.76 -0.82 14.93
N LEU A 337 -5.60 0.00 14.30
CA LEU A 337 -7.03 -0.30 14.24
C LEU A 337 -7.34 -1.48 13.33
N VAL A 338 -6.88 -1.46 12.07
CA VAL A 338 -7.10 -2.56 11.12
C VAL A 338 -6.59 -3.87 11.69
N PHE A 339 -5.43 -3.85 12.33
CA PHE A 339 -4.85 -5.02 13.00
C PHE A 339 -5.65 -5.52 14.20
N SER A 340 -6.25 -4.63 14.99
CA SER A 340 -7.12 -5.06 16.09
C SER A 340 -8.44 -5.65 15.58
N ILE A 341 -8.93 -5.16 14.44
CA ILE A 341 -10.15 -5.68 13.80
C ILE A 341 -9.87 -7.07 13.18
N GLU A 342 -8.73 -7.26 12.52
CA GLU A 342 -8.32 -8.54 11.90
C GLU A 342 -8.25 -9.74 12.86
N ASP A 343 -8.11 -9.50 14.16
CA ASP A 343 -8.01 -10.52 15.20
C ASP A 343 -9.35 -11.14 15.59
N ASP A 344 -10.47 -10.53 15.16
CA ASP A 344 -11.80 -11.06 15.40
C ASP A 344 -12.08 -12.23 14.45
N ASN A 345 -12.43 -13.39 15.01
CA ASN A 345 -12.70 -14.61 14.26
C ASN A 345 -13.89 -14.49 13.28
N LEU A 346 -14.76 -13.49 13.46
CA LEU A 346 -15.90 -13.23 12.57
C LEU A 346 -15.48 -12.45 11.32
N ILE A 347 -14.33 -11.77 11.36
CA ILE A 347 -13.89 -10.85 10.32
C ILE A 347 -12.91 -11.52 9.38
N LYS A 348 -13.21 -11.43 8.09
CA LYS A 348 -12.35 -11.93 7.02
C LYS A 348 -11.22 -10.95 6.68
N TYR A 349 -11.55 -9.66 6.57
CA TYR A 349 -10.59 -8.56 6.40
C TYR A 349 -11.27 -7.20 6.62
N ALA A 350 -10.46 -6.16 6.83
CA ALA A 350 -10.90 -4.77 6.93
C ALA A 350 -10.23 -3.88 5.85
N HIS A 351 -11.03 -3.03 5.20
CA HIS A 351 -10.62 -2.18 4.08
C HIS A 351 -10.71 -0.71 4.46
N ALA A 352 -9.58 -0.08 4.82
CA ALA A 352 -9.52 1.34 5.12
C ALA A 352 -9.37 2.21 3.86
N PHE A 353 -10.15 3.30 3.76
CA PHE A 353 -10.18 4.21 2.63
C PHE A 353 -10.45 5.67 3.08
N SER A 354 -9.73 6.64 2.49
CA SER A 354 -9.76 8.06 2.90
C SER A 354 -10.30 9.04 1.87
N LYS A 355 -10.59 8.59 0.64
CA LYS A 355 -10.93 9.50 -0.49
C LYS A 355 -12.42 9.48 -0.85
N GLU A 356 -13.22 8.77 -0.07
CA GLU A 356 -14.68 8.86 -0.14
C GLU A 356 -15.09 10.20 0.46
N ASN A 357 -15.88 10.98 -0.26
CA ASN A 357 -16.29 12.31 0.19
C ASN A 357 -17.69 12.31 0.81
N TRP A 358 -18.47 11.25 0.59
CA TRP A 358 -19.81 11.17 1.10
C TRP A 358 -19.82 11.02 2.63
N LEU A 359 -20.67 11.82 3.28
CA LEU A 359 -20.96 11.76 4.70
C LEU A 359 -22.48 11.76 4.93
N PRO A 360 -22.98 11.01 5.92
CA PRO A 360 -24.39 11.03 6.31
C PRO A 360 -24.85 12.41 6.77
N ASN A 361 -26.12 12.77 6.49
CA ASN A 361 -26.66 14.09 6.84
C ASN A 361 -26.60 14.39 8.35
N LYS A 362 -26.87 13.39 9.21
CA LYS A 362 -26.76 13.55 10.67
C LYS A 362 -25.35 13.93 11.11
N ILE A 363 -24.32 13.35 10.47
CA ILE A 363 -22.91 13.65 10.75
C ILE A 363 -22.56 15.05 10.23
N LYS A 364 -22.98 15.40 9.00
CA LYS A 364 -22.77 16.74 8.44
C LYS A 364 -23.40 17.84 9.31
N GLN A 365 -24.62 17.62 9.79
CA GLN A 365 -25.31 18.57 10.67
C GLN A 365 -24.60 18.74 12.02
N LYS A 366 -24.11 17.64 12.62
CA LYS A 366 -23.48 17.67 13.94
C LYS A 366 -22.03 18.17 13.92
N PHE A 367 -21.27 17.81 12.89
CA PHE A 367 -19.80 17.98 12.87
C PHE A 367 -19.26 18.71 11.64
N GLY A 368 -20.08 19.01 10.63
CA GLY A 368 -19.61 19.43 9.30
C GLY A 368 -18.61 20.59 9.27
N GLY A 369 -18.74 21.57 10.18
CA GLY A 369 -17.82 22.71 10.28
C GLY A 369 -16.49 22.41 10.97
N HIS A 370 -16.34 21.24 11.59
CA HIS A 370 -15.19 20.87 12.42
C HIS A 370 -14.43 19.64 11.90
N ILE A 371 -14.98 18.91 10.92
CA ILE A 371 -14.32 17.75 10.31
C ILE A 371 -13.13 18.24 9.48
N THR A 372 -11.93 17.88 9.93
CA THR A 372 -10.70 18.12 9.16
C THR A 372 -10.48 17.04 8.11
N GLN A 373 -10.76 15.78 8.47
CA GLN A 373 -10.63 14.61 7.60
C GLN A 373 -11.53 13.49 8.11
N HIS A 374 -11.92 12.55 7.25
CA HIS A 374 -12.63 11.34 7.65
C HIS A 374 -12.12 10.11 6.89
N TRP A 375 -12.41 8.93 7.43
CA TRP A 375 -12.04 7.65 6.85
C TRP A 375 -13.18 6.66 6.99
N TRP A 376 -13.34 5.84 5.96
CA TRP A 376 -14.24 4.71 5.98
C TRP A 376 -13.44 3.41 6.06
N ILE A 377 -13.91 2.47 6.88
CA ILE A 377 -13.36 1.12 6.97
C ILE A 377 -14.48 0.15 6.64
N GLY A 378 -14.43 -0.45 5.47
CA GLY A 378 -15.32 -1.54 5.09
C GLY A 378 -14.92 -2.84 5.78
N ILE A 379 -15.89 -3.60 6.29
CA ILE A 379 -15.64 -4.87 7.00
C ILE A 379 -16.31 -6.01 6.22
N GLU A 380 -15.53 -7.03 5.91
CA GLU A 380 -15.99 -8.30 5.34
C GLU A 380 -15.96 -9.37 6.41
N THR A 381 -17.01 -10.19 6.49
CA THR A 381 -17.17 -11.26 7.50
C THR A 381 -17.10 -12.65 6.86
N TYR A 382 -16.83 -13.69 7.66
CA TYR A 382 -16.90 -15.08 7.20
C TYR A 382 -18.34 -15.58 7.03
N GLU A 383 -19.26 -15.07 7.84
CA GLU A 383 -20.68 -15.42 7.82
C GLU A 383 -21.54 -14.22 7.39
N GLN A 384 -22.75 -14.48 6.90
CA GLN A 384 -23.73 -13.43 6.64
C GLN A 384 -24.34 -12.98 7.96
N ILE A 385 -23.75 -11.95 8.55
CA ILE A 385 -24.19 -11.41 9.83
C ILE A 385 -25.03 -10.15 9.57
N ILE A 386 -26.18 -10.03 10.23
CA ILE A 386 -27.08 -8.87 10.08
C ILE A 386 -26.45 -7.62 10.72
N GLN A 387 -25.79 -7.78 11.86
CA GLN A 387 -25.06 -6.74 12.55
C GLN A 387 -23.88 -7.39 13.26
N ILE A 388 -22.68 -6.82 13.09
CA ILE A 388 -21.52 -7.42 13.75
C ILE A 388 -21.58 -7.12 15.25
N GLU A 389 -21.52 -8.16 16.08
CA GLU A 389 -21.42 -8.05 17.54
C GLU A 389 -20.01 -7.73 18.04
N ILE A 390 -19.08 -7.26 17.17
CA ILE A 390 -17.77 -6.69 17.56
C ILE A 390 -17.93 -5.70 18.74
N TYR A 391 -19.11 -5.06 18.83
CA TYR A 391 -19.46 -4.08 19.84
C TYR A 391 -19.92 -4.65 21.18
N ASN A 392 -20.30 -5.93 21.26
CA ASN A 392 -20.87 -6.58 22.44
C ASN A 392 -20.10 -7.84 22.89
N SER A 393 -19.41 -8.57 22.00
CA SER A 393 -18.89 -9.92 22.26
C SER A 393 -17.41 -10.03 22.64
N ILE A 394 -16.70 -8.91 22.82
CA ILE A 394 -15.32 -8.92 23.29
C ILE A 394 -15.20 -7.80 24.33
N GLU A 395 -14.62 -8.12 25.49
CA GLU A 395 -14.19 -7.19 26.53
C GLU A 395 -13.98 -5.77 25.97
N GLY A 396 -14.84 -4.83 26.38
CA GLY A 396 -14.87 -3.49 25.81
C GLY A 396 -13.47 -2.89 25.67
N ASN A 397 -13.07 -2.31 24.55
CA ASN A 397 -13.85 -1.90 23.39
C ASN A 397 -12.78 -1.57 22.33
N ILE A 398 -12.61 -2.39 21.27
CA ILE A 398 -11.50 -2.24 20.29
C ILE A 398 -11.40 -0.80 19.78
N LEU A 399 -12.55 -0.15 19.54
CA LEU A 399 -12.63 1.23 19.10
C LEU A 399 -12.21 2.21 20.20
N LYS A 400 -12.71 2.04 21.42
CA LYS A 400 -12.29 2.86 22.56
C LYS A 400 -10.80 2.69 22.85
N ASN A 401 -10.29 1.46 22.85
CA ASN A 401 -8.88 1.17 23.04
C ASN A 401 -8.04 1.83 21.94
N PHE A 402 -8.54 1.89 20.70
CA PHE A 402 -7.89 2.64 19.64
C PHE A 402 -7.91 4.15 19.92
N VAL A 403 -9.05 4.74 20.29
CA VAL A 403 -9.16 6.16 20.65
C VAL A 403 -8.23 6.50 21.82
N ASP A 404 -8.24 5.70 22.88
CA ASP A 404 -7.38 5.85 24.06
C ASP A 404 -5.90 5.76 23.69
N ARG A 405 -5.50 4.84 22.79
CA ARG A 405 -4.13 4.76 22.26
C ARG A 405 -3.75 5.98 21.44
N ILE A 406 -4.66 6.52 20.62
CA ILE A 406 -4.41 7.77 19.90
C ILE A 406 -4.18 8.90 20.89
N GLN A 407 -5.05 9.07 21.88
CA GLN A 407 -4.94 10.14 22.87
C GLN A 407 -3.62 10.05 23.67
N THR A 408 -3.27 8.84 24.13
CA THR A 408 -2.05 8.60 24.92
C THR A 408 -0.77 8.69 24.09
N ASN A 409 -0.74 8.12 22.88
CA ASN A 409 0.47 8.01 22.06
C ASN A 409 0.66 9.17 21.06
N THR A 410 -0.26 10.13 21.00
CA THR A 410 -0.09 11.32 20.15
C THR A 410 1.16 12.10 20.61
N PRO A 411 2.13 12.36 19.71
CA PRO A 411 3.33 13.13 20.04
C PRO A 411 2.97 14.48 20.64
N ILE A 412 3.74 14.93 21.64
CA ILE A 412 3.48 16.20 22.35
C ILE A 412 3.35 17.39 21.39
N ALA A 413 4.18 17.42 20.34
CA ALA A 413 4.12 18.44 19.30
C ALA A 413 2.77 18.51 18.56
N LEU A 414 2.03 17.40 18.48
CA LEU A 414 0.72 17.32 17.81
C LEU A 414 -0.46 17.48 18.79
N ARG A 415 -0.24 17.33 20.11
CA ARG A 415 -1.31 17.48 21.13
C ARG A 415 -1.87 18.91 21.18
N LYS A 416 -1.07 19.91 20.79
CA LYS A 416 -1.50 21.33 20.72
C LYS A 416 -2.60 21.61 19.69
N SER A 417 -2.82 20.69 18.75
CA SER A 417 -3.88 20.82 17.73
C SER A 417 -5.30 20.81 18.32
N GLY A 418 -5.49 20.32 19.55
CA GLY A 418 -6.82 20.17 20.17
C GLY A 418 -7.75 19.23 19.40
N GLY A 419 -7.20 18.43 18.47
CA GLY A 419 -7.96 17.49 17.67
C GLY A 419 -8.38 16.27 18.47
N TRP A 420 -9.56 15.73 18.14
CA TRP A 420 -10.07 14.47 18.69
C TRP A 420 -10.72 13.62 17.60
N LEU A 421 -11.08 12.39 17.96
CA LEU A 421 -11.71 11.43 17.06
C LEU A 421 -13.13 11.14 17.51
N GLU A 422 -14.02 11.00 16.53
CA GLU A 422 -15.34 10.39 16.71
C GLU A 422 -15.43 9.18 15.79
N MET A 423 -15.98 8.08 16.29
CA MET A 423 -16.11 6.84 15.53
C MET A 423 -17.56 6.38 15.51
N PHE A 424 -18.02 5.96 14.33
CA PHE A 424 -19.37 5.48 14.13
C PHE A 424 -19.38 4.15 13.39
N TYR A 425 -20.27 3.27 13.80
CA TYR A 425 -20.67 2.14 12.97
C TYR A 425 -21.74 2.56 11.96
N TYR A 426 -21.71 1.94 10.78
CA TYR A 426 -22.72 2.12 9.75
C TYR A 426 -23.02 0.78 9.07
N ASN A 427 -24.30 0.49 8.87
CA ASN A 427 -24.80 -0.70 8.20
C ASN A 427 -25.90 -0.29 7.23
N LYS A 428 -25.78 -0.74 5.97
CA LYS A 428 -26.67 -0.33 4.88
C LYS A 428 -28.00 -1.08 4.85
N GLU A 429 -28.07 -2.32 5.36
CA GLU A 429 -29.28 -3.17 5.28
C GLU A 429 -30.30 -2.85 6.38
N ASN A 430 -29.84 -2.33 7.52
CA ASN A 430 -30.72 -1.83 8.56
C ASN A 430 -31.03 -0.35 8.27
N ASP A 431 -32.16 -0.07 7.61
CA ASP A 431 -32.70 1.27 7.29
C ASP A 431 -32.70 2.25 8.49
N LYS A 432 -32.60 1.72 9.71
CA LYS A 432 -32.14 2.46 10.88
C LYS A 432 -30.62 2.63 10.77
N ASN A 433 -30.21 3.74 10.18
CA ASN A 433 -28.89 4.37 10.31
C ASN A 433 -28.35 4.37 11.77
N ILE A 434 -27.88 3.23 12.29
CA ILE A 434 -27.39 3.08 13.67
C ILE A 434 -25.97 3.65 13.70
N PHE A 435 -25.88 4.96 13.76
CA PHE A 435 -24.66 5.68 14.13
C PHE A 435 -24.56 5.65 15.65
N LYS A 436 -23.93 4.60 16.19
CA LYS A 436 -23.56 4.57 17.62
C LYS A 436 -22.23 5.30 17.76
N ASN A 437 -22.21 6.33 18.61
CA ASN A 437 -21.02 7.14 18.88
C ASN A 437 -20.14 6.48 19.95
N TYR A 438 -18.83 6.62 19.84
CA TYR A 438 -17.85 5.99 20.73
C TYR A 438 -16.71 6.91 21.12
#